data_AF-A0A7S1YA78-F1
#
_entry.id   AF-A0A7S1YA78-F1
#
_cell.length_a   1.000
_cell.length_b   1.000
_cell.length_c   1.000
_cell.angle_alpha   90.00
_cell.angle_beta   90.00
_cell.angle_gamma   90.00
#
_symmetry.space_group_name_H-M   'P 1'
#
loop_
_entity.id
_entity.type
_entity.pdbx_description
1 polymer ?
#
loop_
_entity_poly.entity_id
_entity_poly.type
_entity_poly.pdbx_seq_one_letter_code
_entity_poly.pdbx_strand_id
1 'polypeptide(L)'
;MNGSSSTAATSSSNHHVLEDHAVVPPKGVGAALENYKALHAESIRDPAAFWSGKAKSMLDWFQPFDENKALMGSFEYGDVTWFAGGKLNVCYNAIDRHVHSSRANE
;
A
#
# COMPACT_ATOMS: atom_id res chain seq x y z
N MET A 1 -29.48 -41.90 46.42
CA MET A 1 -28.34 -42.82 46.48
C MET A 1 -27.09 -41.96 46.66
N ASN A 2 -26.47 -42.04 47.85
CA ASN A 2 -25.25 -41.33 48.24
C ASN A 2 -24.02 -42.24 48.07
N GLY A 3 -22.84 -41.62 47.95
CA GLY A 3 -21.49 -42.22 48.17
C GLY A 3 -20.66 -42.30 46.89
N SER A 4 -19.61 -41.48 46.66
CA SER A 4 -18.23 -41.55 47.22
C SER A 4 -17.48 -42.80 46.71
N SER A 5 -16.25 -42.84 46.16
CA SER A 5 -15.11 -41.93 45.93
C SER A 5 -14.09 -42.68 45.03
N SER A 6 -13.20 -41.99 44.28
CA SER A 6 -11.78 -42.39 44.01
C SER A 6 -11.08 -41.34 43.12
N THR A 7 -10.29 -40.41 43.66
CA THR A 7 -8.79 -40.38 43.78
C THR A 7 -7.97 -40.05 42.53
N ALA A 8 -7.28 -38.90 42.63
CA ALA A 8 -5.89 -38.58 42.25
C ALA A 8 -5.45 -38.62 40.76
N ALA A 9 -4.95 -37.50 40.25
CA ALA A 9 -3.52 -37.18 40.24
C ALA A 9 -3.24 -35.91 39.43
N THR A 10 -2.40 -35.05 40.00
CA THR A 10 -1.75 -33.89 39.39
C THR A 10 -0.93 -34.30 38.16
N SER A 11 -1.02 -33.56 37.06
CA SER A 11 0.15 -33.32 36.20
C SER A 11 0.01 -31.97 35.51
N SER A 12 0.82 -31.03 36.01
CA SER A 12 1.08 -29.75 35.37
C SER A 12 1.58 -29.96 33.93
N SER A 13 0.85 -29.44 32.96
CA SER A 13 1.44 -29.02 31.70
C SER A 13 1.34 -27.50 31.65
N ASN A 14 2.47 -26.84 31.84
CA ASN A 14 2.63 -25.42 31.55
C ASN A 14 2.51 -25.20 30.04
N HIS A 15 1.30 -25.24 29.50
CA HIS A 15 1.03 -24.55 28.24
C HIS A 15 0.79 -23.08 28.61
N HIS A 16 1.83 -22.27 28.47
CA HIS A 16 1.67 -20.82 28.40
C HIS A 16 0.81 -20.52 27.16
N VAL A 17 -0.50 -20.43 27.37
CA VAL A 17 -1.42 -19.90 26.38
C VAL A 17 -0.96 -18.47 26.15
N LEU A 18 -0.41 -18.20 24.97
CA LEU A 18 -0.29 -16.83 24.49
C LEU A 18 -1.73 -16.33 24.41
N GLU A 19 -2.15 -15.54 25.40
CA GLU A 19 -3.39 -14.80 25.32
C GLU A 19 -3.31 -14.01 24.01
N ASP A 20 -4.27 -14.26 23.12
CA ASP A 20 -4.48 -13.44 21.93
C ASP A 20 -4.91 -12.06 22.43
N HIS A 21 -3.92 -11.24 22.79
CA HIS A 21 -4.11 -9.84 23.04
C HIS A 21 -4.47 -9.23 21.69
N ALA A 22 -5.75 -9.31 21.35
CA ALA A 22 -6.33 -8.63 20.22
C ALA A 22 -5.84 -7.18 20.28
N VAL A 23 -4.91 -6.84 19.41
CA VAL A 23 -4.42 -5.47 19.25
C VAL A 23 -5.61 -4.70 18.73
N VAL A 24 -6.36 -4.06 19.64
CA VAL A 24 -7.46 -3.18 19.26
C VAL A 24 -6.85 -2.09 18.42
N PRO A 25 -7.12 -2.04 17.10
CA PRO A 25 -6.45 -1.10 16.24
C PRO A 25 -6.88 0.32 16.66
N PRO A 26 -5.98 1.31 16.63
CA PRO A 26 -6.31 2.68 16.97
C PRO A 26 -7.55 3.14 16.19
N LYS A 27 -8.44 3.89 16.84
CA LYS A 27 -9.67 4.40 16.21
C LYS A 27 -9.32 5.12 14.90
N GLY A 28 -9.82 4.60 13.78
CA GLY A 28 -9.55 5.10 12.42
C GLY A 28 -8.77 4.13 11.50
N VAL A 29 -8.09 3.13 12.06
CA VAL A 29 -7.27 2.18 11.28
C VAL A 29 -8.10 1.22 10.42
N GLY A 30 -9.30 0.82 10.87
CA GLY A 30 -10.18 -0.06 10.08
C GLY A 30 -10.59 0.56 8.73
N ALA A 31 -11.00 1.84 8.75
CA ALA A 31 -11.31 2.58 7.53
C ALA A 31 -10.06 2.81 6.65
N ALA A 32 -8.91 3.07 7.27
CA ALA A 32 -7.64 3.21 6.55
C ALA A 32 -7.23 1.90 5.85
N LEU A 33 -7.41 0.76 6.51
CA LEU A 33 -7.09 -0.56 5.95
C LEU A 33 -8.00 -0.92 4.78
N GLU A 34 -9.32 -0.68 4.90
CA GLU A 34 -10.25 -0.94 3.80
C GLU A 34 -9.99 0.00 2.60
N ASN A 35 -9.69 1.28 2.85
CA ASN A 35 -9.28 2.21 1.80
C ASN A 35 -8.00 1.77 1.08
N TYR A 36 -7.00 1.31 1.85
CA TYR A 36 -5.77 0.75 1.28
C TYR A 36 -6.07 -0.46 0.41
N LYS A 37 -6.87 -1.42 0.89
CA LYS A 37 -7.24 -2.62 0.13
C LYS A 37 -7.95 -2.26 -1.17
N ALA A 38 -8.84 -1.29 -1.14
CA ALA A 38 -9.55 -0.81 -2.33
C ALA A 38 -8.59 -0.20 -3.36
N LEU A 39 -7.71 0.71 -2.94
CA LEU A 39 -6.71 1.33 -3.82
C LEU A 39 -5.71 0.30 -4.38
N HIS A 40 -5.30 -0.66 -3.56
CA HIS A 40 -4.41 -1.74 -3.98
C HIS A 40 -5.08 -2.67 -4.99
N ALA A 41 -6.34 -3.04 -4.78
CA ALA A 41 -7.09 -3.84 -5.74
C ALA A 41 -7.23 -3.12 -7.09
N GLU A 42 -7.45 -1.80 -7.08
CA GLU A 42 -7.50 -0.97 -8.28
C GLU A 42 -6.16 -0.92 -9.01
N SER A 43 -5.05 -0.70 -8.28
CA SER A 43 -3.72 -0.56 -8.87
C SER A 43 -3.20 -1.82 -9.56
N ILE A 44 -3.72 -3.00 -9.18
CA ILE A 44 -3.36 -4.28 -9.78
C ILE A 44 -4.32 -4.65 -10.92
N ARG A 45 -5.62 -4.34 -10.79
CA ARG A 45 -6.63 -4.72 -11.79
C ARG A 45 -6.42 -4.03 -13.13
N ASP A 46 -6.10 -2.74 -13.10
CA ASP A 46 -5.73 -1.97 -14.29
C ASP A 46 -4.57 -1.01 -13.96
N PRO A 47 -3.32 -1.52 -13.97
CA PRO A 47 -2.16 -0.73 -13.58
C PRO A 47 -1.94 0.46 -14.51
N ALA A 48 -2.20 0.31 -15.82
CA ALA A 48 -1.98 1.37 -16.79
C ALA A 48 -2.92 2.56 -16.53
N ALA A 49 -4.21 2.30 -16.33
CA ALA A 49 -5.20 3.35 -16.01
C ALA A 49 -4.93 3.98 -14.64
N PHE A 50 -4.72 3.15 -13.60
CA PHE A 50 -4.50 3.65 -12.24
C PHE A 50 -3.27 4.56 -12.16
N TRP A 51 -2.12 4.07 -12.64
CA TRP A 51 -0.87 4.81 -12.51
C TRP A 51 -0.77 5.98 -13.49
N SER A 52 -1.42 5.93 -14.65
CA SER A 52 -1.51 7.11 -15.52
C SER A 52 -2.27 8.26 -14.84
N GLY A 53 -3.38 7.97 -14.16
CA GLY A 53 -4.12 8.96 -13.37
C GLY A 53 -3.29 9.55 -12.23
N LYS A 54 -2.54 8.72 -11.51
CA LYS A 54 -1.61 9.19 -10.46
C LYS A 54 -0.48 10.05 -11.04
N ALA A 55 0.16 9.59 -12.11
CA ALA A 55 1.27 10.29 -12.73
C ALA A 55 0.89 11.68 -13.26
N LYS A 56 -0.31 11.84 -13.84
CA LYS A 56 -0.80 13.14 -14.30
C LYS A 56 -1.16 14.10 -13.16
N SER A 57 -1.66 13.58 -12.04
CA SER A 57 -2.10 14.41 -10.93
C SER A 57 -0.98 14.79 -9.96
N MET A 58 0.10 14.00 -9.90
CA MET A 58 1.16 14.16 -8.91
C MET A 58 2.47 14.74 -9.49
N LEU A 59 2.68 14.62 -10.80
CA LEU A 59 3.91 15.06 -11.48
C LEU A 59 3.59 16.08 -12.56
N ASP A 60 4.48 17.06 -12.69
CA ASP A 60 4.47 18.04 -13.76
C ASP A 60 5.30 17.54 -14.94
N TRP A 61 4.66 17.49 -16.10
CA TRP A 61 5.24 17.02 -17.35
C TRP A 61 5.48 18.20 -18.28
N PHE A 62 6.71 18.34 -18.78
CA PHE A 62 7.01 19.30 -19.85
C PHE A 62 6.45 18.81 -21.19
N GLN A 63 6.44 17.49 -21.39
CA GLN A 63 5.74 16.83 -22.48
C GLN A 63 4.92 15.68 -21.88
N PRO A 64 3.58 15.70 -22.01
CA PRO A 64 2.75 14.57 -21.58
C PRO A 64 3.12 13.28 -22.29
N PHE A 65 3.01 12.16 -21.58
CA PHE A 65 3.16 10.82 -22.17
C PHE A 65 1.90 10.40 -22.94
N ASP A 66 2.03 9.38 -23.81
CA ASP A 66 0.88 8.76 -24.48
C ASP A 66 0.15 7.84 -23.49
N GLU A 67 -1.12 8.14 -23.20
CA GLU A 67 -1.92 7.42 -22.20
C GLU A 67 -2.10 5.94 -22.54
N ASN A 68 -2.16 5.61 -23.83
CA ASN A 68 -2.24 4.22 -24.30
C ASN A 68 -0.92 3.46 -24.11
N LYS A 69 0.14 4.18 -23.70
CA LYS A 69 1.50 3.68 -23.48
C LYS A 69 2.01 4.04 -22.08
N ALA A 70 1.08 4.16 -21.12
CA ALA A 70 1.41 4.38 -19.72
C ALA A 70 2.22 3.20 -19.14
N LEU A 71 1.91 1.97 -19.56
CA LEU A 71 2.65 0.76 -19.25
C LEU A 71 2.70 -0.13 -20.50
N MET A 72 3.90 -0.51 -20.93
CA MET A 72 4.15 -1.42 -22.04
C MET A 72 5.23 -2.44 -21.67
N GLY A 73 5.32 -3.51 -22.45
CA GLY A 73 6.35 -4.55 -22.29
C GLY A 73 5.98 -5.60 -21.25
N SER A 74 6.94 -6.46 -20.94
CA SER A 74 6.77 -7.58 -20.02
C SER A 74 8.09 -7.95 -19.34
N PHE A 75 8.00 -8.70 -18.25
CA PHE A 75 9.19 -9.23 -17.57
C PHE A 75 9.87 -10.35 -18.36
N GLU A 76 9.18 -11.03 -19.26
CA GLU A 76 9.75 -12.10 -20.10
C GLU A 76 10.85 -11.56 -21.02
N TYR A 77 10.62 -10.39 -21.60
CA TYR A 77 11.55 -9.75 -22.54
C TYR A 77 12.38 -8.62 -21.90
N GLY A 78 12.08 -8.24 -20.65
CA GLY A 78 12.79 -7.17 -19.95
C GLY A 78 12.61 -5.78 -20.59
N ASP A 79 11.52 -5.59 -21.32
CA ASP A 79 11.22 -4.40 -22.13
C ASP A 79 10.17 -3.48 -21.48
N VAL A 80 9.97 -3.60 -20.16
CA VAL A 80 8.99 -2.83 -19.40
C VAL A 80 9.29 -1.33 -19.54
N THR A 81 8.31 -0.59 -20.07
CA THR A 81 8.39 0.85 -20.25
C THR A 81 7.20 1.52 -19.58
N TRP A 82 7.48 2.57 -18.81
CA TRP A 82 6.47 3.41 -18.18
C TRP A 82 6.43 4.81 -18.82
N PHE A 83 5.23 5.33 -19.03
CA PHE A 83 4.96 6.70 -19.48
C PHE A 83 5.71 7.07 -20.77
N ALA A 84 5.63 6.21 -21.78
CA ALA A 84 6.38 6.37 -23.02
C ALA A 84 6.09 7.70 -23.71
N GLY A 85 7.15 8.38 -24.18
CA GLY A 85 7.07 9.69 -24.83
C GLY A 85 6.93 10.87 -23.89
N GLY A 86 6.73 10.64 -22.59
CA GLY A 86 6.69 11.69 -21.59
C GLY A 86 8.07 12.29 -21.30
N LYS A 87 8.13 13.60 -21.06
CA LYS A 87 9.34 14.29 -20.62
C LYS A 87 9.05 15.08 -19.36
N LEU A 88 9.85 14.84 -18.33
CA LEU A 88 9.84 15.57 -17.07
C LEU A 88 11.25 15.91 -16.63
N ASN A 89 11.38 16.83 -15.67
CA ASN A 89 12.62 17.06 -14.95
C ASN A 89 12.40 16.74 -13.47
N VAL A 90 13.29 15.94 -12.89
CA VAL A 90 13.20 15.50 -11.50
C VAL A 90 13.43 16.65 -10.51
N CYS A 91 14.43 17.51 -10.76
CA CYS A 91 14.70 18.69 -9.93
C CYS A 91 13.50 19.62 -9.94
N TYR A 92 12.90 19.86 -11.11
CA TYR A 92 11.70 20.69 -11.21
C TYR A 92 10.54 20.17 -10.34
N ASN A 93 10.27 18.87 -10.40
CA ASN A 93 9.21 18.23 -9.62
C ASN A 93 9.52 18.12 -8.12
N ALA A 94 10.78 18.05 -7.74
CA ALA A 94 11.21 17.89 -6.36
C ALA A 94 11.42 19.23 -5.65
N ILE A 95 11.85 20.26 -6.38
CA ILE A 95 12.31 21.53 -5.84
C ILE A 95 11.54 22.69 -6.48
N ASP A 96 11.79 22.98 -7.76
CA ASP A 96 11.40 24.25 -8.40
C ASP A 96 9.90 24.54 -8.28
N ARG A 97 9.04 23.54 -8.47
CA ARG A 97 7.58 23.73 -8.35
C ARG A 97 7.11 24.08 -6.93
N HIS A 98 7.90 23.73 -5.90
CA HIS A 98 7.57 23.98 -4.51
C HIS A 98 8.19 25.27 -3.95
N VAL A 99 9.15 25.88 -4.66
CA VAL A 99 9.84 27.12 -4.24
C VAL A 99 8.87 28.30 -4.03
N HIS A 100 7.72 28.29 -4.70
CA HIS A 100 6.68 29.30 -4.54
C HIS A 100 5.49 28.83 -3.70
N SER A 101 5.56 27.62 -3.15
CA SER A 101 4.54 27.08 -2.25
C SER A 101 4.83 27.46 -0.80
N SER A 102 3.89 27.17 0.11
CA SER A 102 4.09 27.35 1.55
C SER A 102 5.28 26.58 2.13
N ARG A 103 5.84 25.62 1.37
CA ARG A 103 6.91 24.71 1.80
C ARG A 103 8.32 25.20 1.43
N ALA A 104 8.45 26.42 0.92
CA ALA A 104 9.71 26.92 0.39
C ALA A 104 10.80 27.14 1.47
N ASN A 105 10.40 27.42 2.72
CA ASN A 105 11.29 27.82 3.82
C ASN A 105 10.99 27.07 5.14
N GLU A 106 10.32 25.91 5.08
CA GLU A 106 10.17 24.99 6.22
C GLU A 106 11.37 24.04 6.27
#